data_AF-A0A3A9FEQ9-F1
#
_entry.id   AF-A0A3A9FEQ9-F1
#
_cell.length_a   1.000
_cell.length_b   1.000
_cell.length_c   1.000
_cell.angle_alpha   90.00
_cell.angle_beta   90.00
_cell.angle_gamma   90.00
#
_symmetry.space_group_name_H-M   'P 1'
#
loop_
_entity.id
_entity.type
_entity.pdbx_description
1 polymer ?
#
loop_
_entity_poly.entity_id
_entity_poly.type
_entity_poly.pdbx_seq_one_letter_code
_entity_poly.pdbx_strand_id
1 'polypeptide(L)'
;MSVNIAETFELLLDKNNNVAYKALQLLQKESEERNCVYPYMHRLSDMLDSENSYIRTRGLTLLAYNAKWDKDNKIDEIIDKYLKHITDIKPITARQCIKLLPIIAEYKPELKNDILSALHKANISIYGDSMQSLVHKDIQKVLNEIQNL
;
A
#
# COMPACT_ATOMS: atom_id res chain seq x y z
N MET A 1 18.96 19.90 4.56
CA MET A 1 18.03 19.98 5.72
C MET A 1 17.52 18.57 5.99
N SER A 2 17.59 18.09 7.23
CA SER A 2 16.97 16.82 7.61
C SER A 2 15.45 16.96 7.52
N VAL A 3 14.77 16.03 6.86
CA VAL A 3 13.30 15.97 6.85
C VAL A 3 12.80 15.77 8.29
N ASN A 4 11.89 16.62 8.76
CA ASN A 4 11.20 16.38 10.03
C ASN A 4 10.10 15.35 9.77
N ILE A 5 10.37 14.09 10.16
CA ILE A 5 9.48 12.96 9.88
C ILE A 5 8.11 13.13 10.53
N ALA A 6 8.06 13.61 11.78
CA ALA A 6 6.81 13.77 12.50
C ALA A 6 5.91 14.82 11.83
N GLU A 7 6.45 16.01 11.55
CA GLU A 7 5.71 17.08 10.86
C GLU A 7 5.27 16.64 9.45
N THR A 8 6.18 15.97 8.71
CA THR A 8 5.86 15.48 7.36
C THR A 8 4.78 14.40 7.41
N PHE A 9 4.75 13.56 8.45
CA PHE A 9 3.72 12.55 8.61
C PHE A 9 2.33 13.18 8.79
N GLU A 10 2.20 14.24 9.58
CA GLU A 10 0.92 14.93 9.76
C GLU A 10 0.37 15.50 8.43
N LEU A 11 1.27 15.95 7.54
CA LEU A 11 0.89 16.47 6.23
C LEU A 11 0.25 15.41 5.31
N LEU A 12 0.36 14.10 5.60
CA LEU A 12 -0.35 13.06 4.86
C LEU A 12 -1.88 13.21 4.90
N LEU A 13 -2.40 13.87 5.94
CA LEU A 13 -3.82 14.12 6.16
C LEU A 13 -4.27 15.51 5.69
N ASP A 14 -3.36 16.31 5.11
CA ASP A 14 -3.67 17.65 4.63
C ASP A 14 -4.75 17.61 3.53
N LYS A 15 -5.68 18.57 3.60
CA LYS A 15 -6.78 18.72 2.63
C LYS A 15 -6.25 19.13 1.24
N ASN A 16 -5.10 19.80 1.19
CA ASN A 16 -4.40 20.12 -0.03
C ASN A 16 -3.63 18.90 -0.55
N ASN A 17 -4.17 18.28 -1.60
CA ASN A 17 -3.58 17.09 -2.19
C ASN A 17 -2.14 17.28 -2.69
N ASN A 18 -1.75 18.49 -3.11
CA ASN A 18 -0.37 18.75 -3.53
C ASN A 18 0.60 18.74 -2.35
N VAL A 19 0.18 19.25 -1.19
CA VAL A 19 0.97 19.23 0.04
C VAL A 19 1.12 17.79 0.52
N ALA A 20 0.01 17.07 0.66
CA ALA A 20 0.03 15.70 1.14
C ALA A 20 0.72 14.72 0.18
N TYR A 21 0.67 14.98 -1.14
CA TYR A 21 1.44 14.20 -2.11
C TYR A 21 2.94 14.43 -1.99
N LYS A 22 3.39 15.69 -1.80
CA LYS A 22 4.81 15.98 -1.53
C LYS A 22 5.28 15.31 -0.24
N ALA A 23 4.45 15.32 0.80
CA ALA A 23 4.74 14.61 2.05
C ALA A 23 4.89 13.11 1.83
N LEU A 24 3.98 12.48 1.08
CA LEU A 24 4.09 11.07 0.70
C LEU A 24 5.42 10.78 -0.02
N GLN A 25 5.79 11.60 -1.02
CA GLN A 25 7.04 11.38 -1.77
C GLN A 25 8.28 11.46 -0.88
N LEU A 26 8.32 12.42 0.05
CA LEU A 26 9.41 12.55 1.01
C LEU A 26 9.48 11.32 1.92
N LEU A 27 8.37 10.92 2.53
CA LEU A 27 8.33 9.77 3.45
C LEU A 27 8.61 8.43 2.76
N GLN A 28 8.18 8.29 1.51
CA GLN A 28 8.49 7.12 0.70
C GLN A 28 10.00 7.02 0.47
N LYS A 29 10.66 8.09 0.02
CA LYS A 29 12.11 8.14 -0.15
C LYS A 29 12.84 7.84 1.17
N GLU A 30 12.36 8.42 2.25
CA GLU A 30 12.90 8.16 3.59
C GLU A 30 12.78 6.67 3.98
N SER A 31 11.67 6.03 3.64
CA SER A 31 11.44 4.59 3.88
C SER A 31 12.35 3.71 3.02
N GLU A 32 12.80 4.18 1.85
CA GLU A 32 13.79 3.46 1.02
C GLU A 32 15.19 3.45 1.66
N GLU A 33 15.55 4.43 2.48
CA GLU A 33 16.90 4.54 3.04
C GLU A 33 16.95 4.18 4.53
N ARG A 34 15.89 4.45 5.28
CA ARG A 34 15.86 4.44 6.74
C ARG A 34 14.53 3.90 7.28
N ASN A 35 14.55 3.40 8.51
CA ASN A 35 13.35 2.92 9.21
C ASN A 35 12.58 4.03 9.94
N CYS A 36 12.77 5.31 9.59
CA CYS A 36 12.26 6.44 10.36
C CYS A 36 10.72 6.58 10.29
N VAL A 37 10.07 5.99 9.29
CA VAL A 37 8.60 5.93 9.16
C VAL A 37 7.98 4.72 9.86
N TYR A 38 8.77 3.67 10.12
CA TYR A 38 8.31 2.45 10.79
C TYR A 38 7.65 2.66 12.17
N PRO A 39 8.06 3.64 13.02
CA PRO A 39 7.34 3.93 14.26
C PRO A 39 5.86 4.31 14.06
N TYR A 40 5.46 4.69 12.85
CA TYR A 40 4.11 5.13 12.52
C TYR A 40 3.22 4.03 11.91
N MET A 41 3.66 2.76 11.86
CA MET A 41 2.92 1.66 11.23
C MET A 41 1.48 1.51 11.75
N HIS A 42 1.24 1.71 13.05
CA HIS A 42 -0.12 1.67 13.61
C HIS A 42 -1.01 2.76 13.00
N ARG A 43 -0.53 4.01 12.95
CA ARG A 43 -1.25 5.14 12.35
C ARG A 43 -1.45 4.94 10.84
N LEU A 44 -0.47 4.35 10.16
CA LEU A 44 -0.60 4.00 8.73
C LEU A 44 -1.67 2.92 8.51
N SER A 45 -1.78 1.95 9.42
CA SER A 45 -2.88 0.97 9.40
C SER A 45 -4.24 1.66 9.57
N ASP A 46 -4.37 2.62 10.49
CA ASP A 46 -5.63 3.37 10.68
C ASP A 46 -6.06 4.12 9.42
N MET A 47 -5.10 4.62 8.63
CA MET A 47 -5.39 5.32 7.36
C MET A 47 -6.12 4.43 6.33
N LEU A 48 -6.01 3.10 6.43
CA LEU A 48 -6.68 2.16 5.54
C LEU A 48 -8.21 2.20 5.69
N ASP A 49 -8.73 2.59 6.86
CA ASP A 49 -10.18 2.70 7.12
C ASP A 49 -10.75 4.07 6.75
N SER A 50 -9.95 4.98 6.19
CA SER A 50 -10.41 6.32 5.85
C SER A 50 -11.46 6.29 4.74
N GLU A 51 -12.53 7.07 4.89
CA GLU A 51 -13.48 7.35 3.80
C GLU A 51 -12.81 8.02 2.59
N ASN A 52 -11.70 8.73 2.82
CA ASN A 52 -10.93 9.37 1.77
C ASN A 52 -9.95 8.40 1.12
N SER A 53 -10.21 8.06 -0.15
CA SER A 53 -9.38 7.13 -0.92
C SER A 53 -7.93 7.60 -1.11
N TYR A 54 -7.66 8.90 -1.10
CA TYR A 54 -6.28 9.41 -1.14
C TYR A 54 -5.52 9.09 0.14
N ILE A 55 -6.19 9.16 1.29
CA ILE A 55 -5.60 8.80 2.59
C ILE A 55 -5.32 7.30 2.62
N ARG A 56 -6.27 6.45 2.20
CA ARG A 56 -6.04 5.00 2.07
C ARG A 56 -4.83 4.71 1.18
N THR A 57 -4.77 5.34 0.00
CA THR A 57 -3.67 5.16 -0.96
C THR A 57 -2.31 5.55 -0.36
N ARG A 58 -2.23 6.63 0.41
CA ARG A 58 -1.00 7.04 1.11
C ARG A 58 -0.59 6.02 2.18
N GLY A 59 -1.55 5.52 2.95
CA GLY A 59 -1.34 4.46 3.95
C GLY A 59 -0.79 3.18 3.32
N LEU A 60 -1.46 2.68 2.27
CA LEU A 60 -1.03 1.50 1.49
C LEU A 60 0.42 1.63 1.01
N THR A 61 0.76 2.75 0.38
CA THR A 61 2.11 3.01 -0.13
C THR A 61 3.14 2.94 0.99
N LEU A 62 2.95 3.68 2.09
CA LEU A 62 3.96 3.72 3.15
C LEU A 62 4.07 2.41 3.92
N LEU A 63 2.98 1.66 4.10
CA LEU A 63 3.02 0.31 4.67
C LEU A 63 3.89 -0.62 3.81
N ALA A 64 3.66 -0.65 2.50
CA ALA A 64 4.45 -1.48 1.58
C ALA A 64 5.94 -1.12 1.61
N TYR A 65 6.28 0.17 1.54
CA TYR A 65 7.66 0.63 1.57
C TYR A 65 8.38 0.41 2.90
N ASN A 66 7.63 0.21 3.99
CA ASN A 66 8.21 -0.09 5.31
C ASN A 66 8.24 -1.60 5.63
N ALA A 67 7.80 -2.48 4.72
CA ALA A 67 7.83 -3.94 4.91
C ALA A 67 9.22 -4.47 5.21
N LYS A 68 10.25 -3.93 4.55
CA LYS A 68 11.66 -4.30 4.81
C LYS A 68 12.18 -3.97 6.21
N TRP A 69 11.48 -3.08 6.93
CA TRP A 69 11.84 -2.69 8.29
C TRP A 69 11.00 -3.40 9.34
N ASP A 70 10.06 -4.25 8.93
CA ASP A 70 9.04 -4.84 9.79
C ASP A 70 9.53 -6.03 10.63
N LYS A 71 10.39 -5.72 11.61
CA LYS A 71 10.96 -6.72 12.54
C LYS A 71 9.94 -7.26 13.54
N ASP A 72 8.88 -6.50 13.81
CA ASP A 72 7.85 -6.86 14.78
C ASP A 72 6.62 -7.54 14.11
N ASN A 73 6.68 -7.85 12.80
CA ASN A 73 5.59 -8.48 12.04
C ASN A 73 4.25 -7.71 12.09
N LYS A 74 4.32 -6.37 12.10
CA LYS A 74 3.12 -5.50 12.10
C LYS A 74 2.32 -5.61 10.80
N ILE A 75 2.97 -5.96 9.69
CA ILE A 75 2.29 -6.18 8.41
C ILE A 75 1.47 -7.46 8.46
N ASP A 76 1.99 -8.54 9.05
CA ASP A 76 1.27 -9.79 9.23
C ASP A 76 -0.02 -9.58 10.01
N GLU A 77 0.02 -8.76 11.08
CA GLU A 77 -1.16 -8.43 11.88
C GLU A 77 -2.25 -7.69 11.09
N ILE A 78 -1.87 -6.96 10.03
CA ILE A 78 -2.80 -6.14 9.24
C ILE A 78 -2.99 -6.66 7.82
N ILE A 79 -2.43 -7.82 7.45
CA ILE A 79 -2.39 -8.25 6.05
C ILE A 79 -3.78 -8.41 5.46
N ASP A 80 -4.73 -8.98 6.20
CA ASP A 80 -6.12 -9.09 5.78
C ASP A 80 -6.76 -7.73 5.52
N LYS A 81 -6.44 -6.74 6.36
CA LYS A 81 -6.93 -5.37 6.19
C LYS A 81 -6.33 -4.72 4.94
N TYR A 82 -5.03 -4.90 4.72
CA TYR A 82 -4.34 -4.41 3.54
C TYR A 82 -4.92 -5.02 2.26
N LEU A 83 -5.07 -6.34 2.21
CA LEU A 83 -5.52 -7.08 1.02
C LEU A 83 -6.97 -6.81 0.64
N LYS A 84 -7.84 -6.36 1.57
CA LYS A 84 -9.20 -5.87 1.23
C LYS A 84 -9.18 -4.76 0.20
N HIS A 85 -8.10 -3.98 0.10
CA HIS A 85 -7.99 -2.91 -0.88
C HIS A 85 -7.66 -3.39 -2.29
N ILE A 86 -7.38 -4.67 -2.53
CA ILE A 86 -7.28 -5.22 -3.90
C ILE A 86 -8.58 -4.99 -4.69
N THR A 87 -9.72 -4.96 -4.00
CA THR A 87 -11.04 -4.66 -4.56
C THR A 87 -11.63 -3.37 -3.95
N ASP A 88 -10.79 -2.37 -3.65
CA ASP A 88 -11.26 -1.09 -3.12
C ASP A 88 -12.34 -0.46 -4.02
N ILE A 89 -13.36 0.16 -3.42
CA ILE A 89 -14.46 0.81 -4.15
C ILE A 89 -13.96 1.87 -5.15
N LYS A 90 -12.80 2.48 -4.89
CA LYS A 90 -12.13 3.36 -5.83
C LYS A 90 -11.13 2.53 -6.67
N PRO A 91 -11.37 2.35 -7.99
CA PRO A 91 -10.53 1.49 -8.82
C PRO A 91 -9.06 1.96 -8.88
N ILE A 92 -8.80 3.26 -8.76
CA ILE A 92 -7.43 3.78 -8.73
C ILE A 92 -6.68 3.34 -7.46
N THR A 93 -7.36 3.33 -6.30
CA THR A 93 -6.79 2.84 -5.04
C THR A 93 -6.55 1.33 -5.11
N ALA A 94 -7.48 0.57 -5.70
CA ALA A 94 -7.31 -0.85 -5.91
C ALA A 94 -6.10 -1.19 -6.76
N ARG A 95 -5.95 -0.51 -7.90
CA ARG A 95 -4.78 -0.68 -8.77
C ARG A 95 -3.47 -0.33 -8.07
N GLN A 96 -3.47 0.71 -7.24
CA GLN A 96 -2.28 1.06 -6.47
C GLN A 96 -1.95 -0.01 -5.43
N CYS A 97 -2.95 -0.50 -4.69
CA CYS A 97 -2.78 -1.62 -3.75
C CYS A 97 -2.12 -2.80 -4.44
N ILE A 98 -2.68 -3.26 -5.56
CA ILE A 98 -2.19 -4.41 -6.33
C ILE A 98 -0.72 -4.23 -6.72
N LYS A 99 -0.36 -3.07 -7.27
CA LYS A 99 1.01 -2.78 -7.73
C LYS A 99 2.05 -2.70 -6.62
N LEU A 100 1.64 -2.50 -5.37
CA LEU A 100 2.53 -2.44 -4.22
C LEU A 100 2.81 -3.82 -3.61
N LEU A 101 1.99 -4.84 -3.92
CA LEU A 101 2.11 -6.17 -3.34
C LEU A 101 3.46 -6.87 -3.61
N PRO A 102 4.12 -6.72 -4.78
CA PRO A 102 5.45 -7.28 -4.97
C PRO A 102 6.48 -6.80 -3.93
N ILE A 103 6.40 -5.54 -3.50
CA ILE A 103 7.28 -4.97 -2.48
C ILE A 103 7.09 -5.70 -1.14
N ILE A 104 5.83 -5.94 -0.74
CA ILE A 104 5.55 -6.68 0.49
C ILE A 104 6.06 -8.13 0.36
N ALA A 105 5.75 -8.80 -0.76
CA ALA A 105 6.17 -10.17 -1.01
C ALA A 105 7.69 -10.37 -1.06
N GLU A 106 8.46 -9.36 -1.48
CA GLU A 106 9.92 -9.37 -1.51
C GLU A 106 10.50 -9.42 -0.07
N TYR A 107 9.95 -8.61 0.83
CA TYR A 107 10.48 -8.46 2.19
C TYR A 107 9.79 -9.32 3.25
N LYS A 108 8.60 -9.82 2.94
CA LYS A 108 7.76 -10.67 3.81
C LYS A 108 7.36 -11.93 3.04
N PRO A 109 8.31 -12.83 2.71
CA PRO A 109 8.07 -14.00 1.87
C PRO A 109 7.00 -14.96 2.44
N GLU A 110 6.82 -14.98 3.75
CA GLU A 110 5.76 -15.72 4.44
C GLU A 110 4.35 -15.29 4.03
N LEU A 111 4.16 -14.02 3.63
CA LEU A 111 2.88 -13.48 3.18
C LEU A 111 2.61 -13.72 1.69
N LYS A 112 3.57 -14.28 0.93
CA LYS A 112 3.42 -14.51 -0.52
C LYS A 112 2.15 -15.32 -0.84
N ASN A 113 1.89 -16.38 -0.09
CA ASN A 113 0.74 -17.25 -0.34
C ASN A 113 -0.59 -16.55 -0.07
N ASP A 114 -0.67 -15.72 0.97
CA ASP A 114 -1.86 -14.94 1.28
C ASP A 114 -2.13 -13.90 0.19
N ILE A 115 -1.07 -13.21 -0.27
CA ILE A 115 -1.13 -12.24 -1.36
C ILE A 115 -1.60 -12.90 -2.67
N LEU A 116 -1.00 -14.03 -3.07
CA LEU A 116 -1.40 -14.77 -4.27
C LEU A 116 -2.84 -15.26 -4.17
N SER A 117 -3.24 -15.80 -3.03
CA SER A 117 -4.61 -16.26 -2.78
C SER A 117 -5.62 -15.12 -2.94
N ALA A 118 -5.33 -13.96 -2.36
CA ALA A 118 -6.20 -12.79 -2.45
C ALA A 118 -6.31 -12.25 -3.89
N LEU A 119 -5.20 -12.20 -4.63
CA LEU A 119 -5.19 -11.78 -6.03
C LEU A 119 -6.02 -12.72 -6.92
N HIS A 120 -5.93 -14.04 -6.72
CA HIS A 120 -6.74 -15.01 -7.47
C HIS A 120 -8.23 -14.92 -7.14
N LYS A 121 -8.58 -14.56 -5.91
CA LYS A 121 -9.97 -14.43 -5.44
C LYS A 121 -10.58 -13.05 -5.69
N ALA A 122 -9.80 -12.09 -6.17
CA ALA A 122 -10.23 -10.70 -6.35
C ALA A 122 -11.44 -10.59 -7.28
N ASN A 123 -12.60 -10.23 -6.73
CA ASN A 123 -13.79 -9.96 -7.53
C ASN A 123 -13.78 -8.52 -8.04
N ILE A 124 -13.37 -8.35 -9.30
CA ILE A 124 -13.30 -7.04 -9.96
C ILE A 124 -14.58 -6.66 -10.71
N SER A 125 -15.65 -7.47 -10.63
CA SER A 125 -16.91 -7.23 -11.34
C SER A 125 -17.62 -5.94 -10.91
N ILE A 126 -17.17 -5.35 -9.79
CA ILE A 126 -17.69 -4.10 -9.23
C ILE A 126 -17.34 -2.86 -10.06
N TYR A 127 -16.35 -2.95 -10.96
CA TYR A 127 -15.93 -1.83 -11.80
C TYR A 127 -16.60 -1.88 -13.19
N GLY A 128 -16.65 -0.76 -13.90
CA GLY A 128 -17.03 -0.78 -15.32
C GLY A 128 -15.95 -1.40 -16.21
N ASP A 129 -16.33 -1.92 -17.36
CA ASP A 129 -15.50 -2.74 -18.26
C ASP A 129 -14.09 -2.18 -18.52
N SER A 130 -14.00 -0.87 -18.79
CA SER A 130 -12.71 -0.21 -19.02
C SER A 130 -11.76 -0.35 -17.82
N MET A 131 -12.28 -0.17 -16.60
CA MET A 131 -11.47 -0.31 -15.38
C MET A 131 -11.22 -1.77 -15.03
N GLN A 132 -12.18 -2.67 -15.25
CA GLN A 132 -11.95 -4.11 -15.06
C GLN A 132 -10.75 -4.59 -15.89
N SER A 133 -10.66 -4.17 -17.16
CA SER A 133 -9.53 -4.52 -18.03
C SER A 133 -8.19 -4.05 -17.47
N LEU A 134 -8.12 -2.84 -16.92
CA LEU A 134 -6.90 -2.30 -16.33
C LEU A 134 -6.51 -3.03 -15.02
N VAL A 135 -7.48 -3.27 -14.14
CA VAL A 135 -7.25 -3.98 -12.88
C VAL A 135 -6.81 -5.42 -13.15
N HIS A 136 -7.47 -6.11 -14.09
CA HIS A 136 -7.11 -7.47 -14.48
C HIS A 136 -5.66 -7.55 -14.98
N LYS A 137 -5.24 -6.61 -15.85
CA LYS A 137 -3.85 -6.54 -16.33
C LYS A 137 -2.86 -6.31 -15.19
N ASP A 138 -3.19 -5.43 -14.25
CA ASP A 138 -2.34 -5.18 -13.07
C ASP A 138 -2.23 -6.45 -12.20
N ILE A 139 -3.33 -7.20 -11.97
CA ILE A 139 -3.32 -8.48 -11.25
C ILE A 139 -2.43 -9.51 -11.94
N GLN A 140 -2.61 -9.74 -13.25
CA GLN A 140 -1.81 -10.73 -13.98
C GLN A 140 -0.32 -10.40 -13.96
N LYS A 141 0.03 -9.11 -14.09
CA LYS A 141 1.43 -8.67 -13.99
C LYS A 141 2.00 -8.99 -12.62
N VAL A 142 1.28 -8.64 -11.55
CA VAL A 142 1.75 -8.83 -10.17
C VAL A 142 1.83 -10.30 -9.77
N LEU A 143 0.87 -11.14 -10.21
CA LEU A 143 0.94 -12.59 -10.02
C LEU A 143 2.23 -13.16 -10.60
N ASN A 144 2.55 -12.80 -11.85
CA ASN A 144 3.79 -13.24 -12.51
C ASN A 144 5.04 -12.71 -11.78
N GLU A 145 5.03 -11.46 -11.32
CA GLU A 145 6.15 -10.86 -10.60
C GLU A 145 6.42 -11.63 -9.30
N ILE A 146 5.39 -11.86 -8.49
CA ILE A 146 5.51 -12.55 -7.18
C ILE A 146 5.89 -14.02 -7.32
N GLN A 147 5.40 -14.71 -8.35
CA GLN A 147 5.77 -16.11 -8.61
C GLN A 147 7.25 -16.29 -8.96
N ASN A 148 7.93 -15.23 -9.40
CA ASN A 148 9.34 -15.24 -9.76
C ASN A 148 10.26 -14.65 -8.66
N LEU A 149 9.70 -14.27 -7.49
CA LEU A 149 10.45 -13.77 -6.32
C LEU A 149 10.99 -14.90 -5.45
#